data_AF-A0A3D0X9I6-F1
#
_entry.id   AF-A0A3D0X9I6-F1
#
_cell.length_a   1.000
_cell.length_b   1.000
_cell.length_c   1.000
_cell.angle_alpha   90.00
_cell.angle_beta   90.00
_cell.angle_gamma   90.00
#
_symmetry.space_group_name_H-M   'P 1'
#
loop_
_entity.id
_entity.type
_entity.pdbx_description
1 polymer ?
#
loop_
_entity_poly.entity_id
_entity_poly.type
_entity_poly.pdbx_seq_one_letter_code
_entity_poly.pdbx_strand_id
1 'polypeptide(L)'
;LIMNDLRDRVVIETDGKLMTGRDVAIAAMLGAEEFGFATAPLVTLGCAMMRVCNLDTCPFGVATQNPELRKRFCGKPEYVINFMKFVASELREYMSKLGVKTVDELVGRIDLIKPKENLTDREKEIDLTNILNRDFASNKVEYNKKSQYDFKLDSTLDEKVFAKEFKTAFAKGTPKTITVDVKNTDRTLGTIFGSEITKKFDDKLEDDTFKIICNGSGGQSFGAFIPKGLTLELVG
;
A
#
# COMPACT_ATOMS: atom_id res chain seq x y z
N LEU A 1 10.76 -8.15 -13.02
CA LEU A 1 9.31 -8.31 -13.29
C LEU A 1 9.02 -8.50 -14.77
N ILE A 2 9.46 -7.59 -15.64
CA ILE A 2 9.22 -7.69 -17.09
C ILE A 2 9.80 -8.99 -17.67
N MET A 3 11.08 -9.29 -17.41
CA MET A 3 11.74 -10.54 -17.88
C MET A 3 11.07 -11.85 -17.42
N ASN A 4 10.13 -11.79 -16.46
CA ASN A 4 9.45 -12.97 -15.91
C ASN A 4 7.94 -12.94 -16.21
N ASP A 5 7.47 -12.01 -17.05
CA ASP A 5 6.04 -11.85 -17.38
C ASP A 5 5.14 -11.64 -16.14
N LEU A 6 5.65 -10.87 -15.17
CA LEU A 6 4.94 -10.54 -13.92
C LEU A 6 4.64 -9.05 -13.76
N ARG A 7 5.08 -8.18 -14.67
CA ARG A 7 4.95 -6.72 -14.53
C ARG A 7 3.49 -6.24 -14.56
N ASP A 8 2.62 -6.96 -15.26
CA ASP A 8 1.20 -6.64 -15.38
C ASP A 8 0.37 -6.98 -14.13
N ARG A 9 0.94 -7.71 -13.16
CA ARG A 9 0.22 -8.19 -11.96
C ARG A 9 0.32 -7.27 -10.76
N VAL A 10 1.24 -6.31 -10.79
CA VAL A 10 1.55 -5.43 -9.66
C VAL A 10 1.60 -3.97 -10.11
N VAL A 11 1.16 -3.09 -9.23
CA VAL A 11 1.39 -1.64 -9.33
C VAL A 11 2.75 -1.34 -8.70
N ILE A 12 3.56 -0.51 -9.36
CA ILE A 12 4.86 -0.11 -8.82
C ILE A 12 4.76 1.28 -8.20
N GLU A 13 4.90 1.36 -6.88
CA GLU A 13 5.04 2.62 -6.15
C GLU A 13 6.52 2.97 -5.96
N THR A 14 6.87 4.25 -6.05
CA THR A 14 8.16 4.76 -5.61
C THR A 14 8.01 5.99 -4.72
N ASP A 15 8.88 6.08 -3.71
CA ASP A 15 9.08 7.30 -2.93
C ASP A 15 10.55 7.74 -3.02
N GLY A 16 11.03 8.55 -2.08
CA GLY A 16 12.43 8.93 -1.99
C GLY A 16 12.71 10.31 -2.57
N LYS A 17 12.44 11.35 -1.76
CA LYS A 17 12.73 12.76 -2.08
C LYS A 17 12.12 13.23 -3.41
N LEU A 18 10.91 12.76 -3.73
CA LEU A 18 10.07 13.39 -4.73
C LEU A 18 9.64 14.76 -4.20
N MET A 19 10.06 15.84 -4.87
CA MET A 19 9.78 17.21 -4.44
C MET A 19 9.05 18.00 -5.52
N THR A 20 9.17 17.58 -6.79
CA THR A 20 8.72 18.33 -7.97
C THR A 20 7.95 17.44 -8.94
N GLY A 21 7.19 18.06 -9.84
CA GLY A 21 6.55 17.38 -10.97
C GLY A 21 7.55 16.75 -11.93
N ARG A 22 8.77 17.29 -12.02
CA ARG A 22 9.88 16.68 -12.79
C ARG A 22 10.30 15.34 -12.19
N ASP A 23 10.42 15.26 -10.86
CA ASP A 23 10.80 14.01 -10.19
C ASP A 23 9.75 12.92 -10.46
N VAL A 24 8.46 13.29 -10.40
CA VAL A 24 7.35 12.41 -10.75
C VAL A 24 7.41 11.97 -12.21
N ALA A 25 7.68 12.89 -13.14
CA ALA A 25 7.79 12.55 -14.56
C ALA A 25 8.91 11.53 -14.83
N ILE A 26 10.07 11.71 -14.18
CA ILE A 26 11.21 10.78 -14.29
C ILE A 26 10.84 9.43 -13.68
N ALA A 27 10.26 9.41 -12.49
CA ALA A 27 9.81 8.19 -11.83
C ALA A 27 8.80 7.41 -12.69
N ALA A 28 7.83 8.11 -13.30
CA ALA A 28 6.86 7.54 -14.23
C ALA A 28 7.56 6.89 -15.42
N MET A 29 8.42 7.63 -16.12
CA MET A 29 9.16 7.12 -17.28
C MET A 29 10.06 5.92 -16.95
N LEU A 30 10.57 5.82 -15.72
CA LEU A 30 11.32 4.66 -15.22
C LEU A 30 10.44 3.47 -14.81
N GLY A 31 9.11 3.63 -14.82
CA GLY A 31 8.14 2.53 -14.68
C GLY A 31 7.28 2.56 -13.42
N ALA A 32 7.36 3.62 -12.60
CA ALA A 32 6.48 3.79 -11.44
C ALA A 32 5.08 4.29 -11.86
N GLU A 33 4.06 3.87 -11.13
CA GLU A 33 2.65 4.19 -11.33
C GLU A 33 2.09 4.99 -10.15
N GLU A 34 2.64 4.79 -8.96
CA GLU A 34 2.29 5.51 -7.74
C GLU A 34 3.51 6.23 -7.15
N PHE A 35 3.27 7.38 -6.51
CA PHE A 35 4.32 8.30 -6.08
C PHE A 35 4.13 8.69 -4.61
N GLY A 36 5.02 8.21 -3.75
CA GLY A 36 5.02 8.49 -2.33
C GLY A 36 5.74 9.81 -2.00
N PHE A 37 5.09 10.66 -1.21
CA PHE A 37 5.66 11.92 -0.73
C PHE A 37 5.67 11.96 0.79
N ALA A 38 6.86 12.18 1.37
CA ALA A 38 7.04 12.29 2.83
C ALA A 38 7.60 13.66 3.23
N THR A 39 8.85 13.95 2.87
CA THR A 39 9.54 15.17 3.32
C THR A 39 8.91 16.45 2.77
N ALA A 40 8.53 16.49 1.49
CA ALA A 40 7.96 17.70 0.89
C ALA A 40 6.64 18.13 1.57
N PRO A 41 5.65 17.22 1.78
CA PRO A 41 4.48 17.53 2.60
C PRO A 41 4.83 18.01 4.02
N LEU A 42 5.79 17.38 4.71
CA LEU A 42 6.22 17.84 6.03
C LEU A 42 6.78 19.27 6.01
N VAL A 43 7.56 19.62 4.98
CA VAL A 43 8.07 20.99 4.79
C VAL A 43 6.92 21.96 4.56
N THR A 44 5.92 21.60 3.75
CA THR A 44 4.74 22.46 3.52
C THR A 44 3.91 22.67 4.79
N LEU A 45 3.97 21.72 5.74
CA LEU A 45 3.34 21.82 7.05
C LEU A 45 4.18 22.60 8.09
N GLY A 46 5.39 23.04 7.74
CA GLY A 46 6.24 23.87 8.59
C GLY A 46 7.55 23.23 9.06
N CYS A 47 7.92 22.04 8.58
CA CYS A 47 9.23 21.46 8.89
C CYS A 47 10.35 22.33 8.31
N ALA A 48 11.20 22.87 9.17
CA ALA A 48 12.38 23.65 8.79
C ALA A 48 13.67 22.80 8.64
N MET A 49 13.54 21.47 8.51
CA MET A 49 14.67 20.55 8.29
C MET A 49 15.81 20.63 9.31
N MET A 50 15.49 20.90 10.58
CA MET A 50 16.51 21.02 11.64
C MET A 50 17.12 19.69 12.10
N ARG A 51 16.54 18.55 11.71
CA ARG A 51 17.06 17.20 12.01
C ARG A 51 17.19 16.86 13.50
N VAL A 52 16.25 17.34 14.31
CA VAL A 52 16.13 17.02 15.75
C VAL A 52 14.89 16.17 16.06
N CYS A 53 14.31 15.53 15.03
CA CYS A 53 13.04 14.81 15.13
C CYS A 53 13.07 13.69 16.19
N ASN A 54 14.23 13.05 16.38
CA ASN A 54 14.44 11.98 17.35
C ASN A 54 14.59 12.48 18.80
N LEU A 55 14.73 13.80 19.02
CA LEU A 55 14.97 14.39 20.33
C LEU A 55 13.70 14.89 21.01
N ASP A 56 12.55 14.79 20.36
CA ASP A 56 11.28 15.36 20.83
C ASP A 56 11.31 16.88 21.06
N THR A 57 12.22 17.60 20.39
CA THR A 57 12.44 19.05 20.57
C THR A 57 12.10 19.88 19.33
N CYS A 58 11.24 19.37 18.44
CA CYS A 58 10.83 20.12 17.24
C CYS A 58 10.12 21.44 17.62
N PRO A 59 10.71 22.61 17.33
CA PRO A 59 10.15 23.89 17.76
C PRO A 59 8.95 24.34 16.93
N PHE A 60 8.70 23.66 15.81
CA PHE A 60 7.56 23.90 14.91
C PHE A 60 6.38 22.97 15.19
N GLY A 61 6.46 22.12 16.23
CA GLY A 61 5.37 21.21 16.59
C GLY A 61 5.10 20.08 15.59
N VAL A 62 6.00 19.85 14.62
CA VAL A 62 5.80 18.84 13.56
C VAL A 62 6.11 17.42 14.06
N ALA A 63 7.34 17.20 14.55
CA ALA A 63 7.81 15.89 15.02
C ALA A 63 8.13 15.96 16.52
N THR A 64 7.10 16.06 17.34
CA THR A 64 7.20 16.10 18.81
C THR A 64 5.89 15.67 19.46
N GLN A 65 5.98 14.98 20.59
CA GLN A 65 4.86 14.65 21.48
C GLN A 65 4.72 15.64 22.65
N ASN A 66 5.72 16.51 22.88
CA ASN A 66 5.66 17.55 23.91
C ASN A 66 4.46 18.49 23.69
N PRO A 67 3.52 18.59 24.66
CA PRO A 67 2.32 19.40 24.50
C PRO A 67 2.57 20.88 24.23
N GLU A 68 3.61 21.48 24.83
CA GLU A 68 3.93 22.91 24.62
C GLU A 68 4.53 23.19 23.25
N LEU A 69 5.28 22.24 22.70
CA LEU A 69 5.84 22.36 21.35
C LEU A 69 4.78 22.05 20.28
N ARG A 70 3.87 21.10 20.52
CA ARG A 70 2.75 20.77 19.62
C ARG A 70 1.81 21.96 19.40
N LYS A 71 1.60 22.82 20.40
CA LYS A 71 0.84 24.08 20.26
C LYS A 71 1.41 25.03 19.21
N ARG A 72 2.68 24.87 18.81
CA ARG A 72 3.36 25.69 17.80
C ARG A 72 3.12 25.21 16.37
N PHE A 73 2.43 24.08 16.18
CA PHE A 73 2.10 23.56 14.85
C PHE A 73 1.09 24.46 14.14
N CYS A 74 1.52 25.11 13.06
CA CYS A 74 0.70 26.01 12.25
C CYS A 74 0.32 25.43 10.88
N GLY A 75 0.68 24.16 10.61
CA GLY A 75 0.40 23.50 9.35
C GLY A 75 -1.11 23.30 9.13
N LYS A 76 -1.54 23.43 7.88
CA LYS A 76 -2.94 23.23 7.50
C LYS A 76 -3.07 22.25 6.34
N PRO A 77 -4.16 21.48 6.24
CA PRO A 77 -4.41 20.58 5.12
C PRO A 77 -4.29 21.27 3.75
N GLU A 78 -4.72 22.53 3.65
CA GLU A 78 -4.67 23.32 2.42
C GLU A 78 -3.25 23.49 1.88
N TYR A 79 -2.23 23.51 2.75
CA TYR A 79 -0.84 23.66 2.33
C TYR A 79 -0.36 22.43 1.56
N VAL A 80 -0.72 21.24 2.05
CA VAL A 80 -0.42 19.97 1.37
C VAL A 80 -1.24 19.84 0.08
N ILE A 81 -2.52 20.22 0.10
CA ILE A 81 -3.38 20.22 -1.10
C ILE A 81 -2.77 21.11 -2.19
N ASN A 82 -2.35 22.32 -1.83
CA ASN A 82 -1.74 23.26 -2.78
C ASN A 82 -0.42 22.73 -3.32
N PHE A 83 0.44 22.16 -2.47
CA PHE A 83 1.67 21.50 -2.90
C PHE A 83 1.39 20.40 -3.93
N MET A 84 0.46 19.48 -3.65
CA MET A 84 0.11 18.41 -4.59
C MET A 84 -0.46 18.95 -5.90
N LYS A 85 -1.27 20.01 -5.85
CA LYS A 85 -1.77 20.69 -7.06
C LYS A 85 -0.64 21.29 -7.88
N PHE A 86 0.38 21.89 -7.26
CA PHE A 86 1.53 22.45 -7.96
C PHE A 86 2.39 21.35 -8.60
N VAL A 87 2.72 20.29 -7.86
CA VAL A 87 3.44 19.13 -8.40
C VAL A 87 2.70 18.52 -9.60
N ALA A 88 1.39 18.31 -9.47
CA ALA A 88 0.57 17.79 -10.57
C ALA A 88 0.51 18.75 -11.77
N SER A 89 0.53 20.07 -11.53
CA SER A 89 0.52 21.06 -12.61
C SER A 89 1.85 21.07 -13.35
N GLU A 90 2.97 21.07 -12.64
CA GLU A 90 4.30 20.97 -13.22
C GLU A 90 4.48 19.66 -14.01
N LEU A 91 3.99 18.53 -13.48
CA LEU A 91 3.99 17.25 -14.20
C LEU A 91 3.26 17.37 -15.55
N ARG A 92 2.05 17.98 -15.57
CA ARG A 92 1.28 18.19 -16.80
C ARG A 92 2.02 19.09 -17.80
N GLU A 93 2.79 20.07 -17.33
CA GLU A 93 3.65 20.89 -18.21
C GLU A 93 4.74 20.06 -18.88
N TYR A 94 5.40 19.15 -18.15
CA TYR A 94 6.36 18.21 -18.74
C TYR A 94 5.69 17.24 -19.71
N MET A 95 4.54 16.66 -19.34
CA MET A 95 3.78 15.76 -20.21
C MET A 95 3.39 16.44 -21.53
N SER A 96 2.93 17.70 -21.46
CA SER A 96 2.60 18.51 -22.63
C SER A 96 3.81 18.72 -23.54
N LYS A 97 4.98 19.05 -22.97
CA LYS A 97 6.24 19.19 -23.73
C LYS A 97 6.68 17.89 -24.40
N LEU A 98 6.38 16.75 -23.80
CA LEU A 98 6.70 15.42 -24.31
C LEU A 98 5.62 14.85 -25.26
N GLY A 99 4.50 15.56 -25.44
CA GLY A 99 3.40 15.13 -26.31
C GLY A 99 2.57 13.98 -25.73
N VAL A 100 2.55 13.82 -24.41
CA VAL A 100 1.85 12.74 -23.68
C VAL A 100 0.61 13.28 -22.98
N LYS A 101 -0.52 12.57 -23.06
CA LYS A 101 -1.83 13.05 -22.54
C LYS A 101 -2.16 12.52 -21.16
N THR A 102 -1.75 11.30 -20.84
CA THR A 102 -2.06 10.64 -19.55
C THR A 102 -0.79 10.17 -18.86
N VAL A 103 -0.85 10.02 -17.53
CA VAL A 103 0.28 9.47 -16.76
C VAL A 103 0.56 8.04 -17.23
N ASP A 104 -0.49 7.25 -17.46
CA ASP A 104 -0.35 5.89 -17.97
C ASP A 104 0.49 5.84 -19.25
N GLU A 105 0.22 6.71 -20.23
CA GLU A 105 1.02 6.83 -21.47
C GLU A 105 2.50 7.16 -21.21
N LEU A 106 2.82 7.85 -20.12
CA LEU A 106 4.19 8.21 -19.70
C LEU A 106 4.90 7.05 -19.00
N VAL A 107 4.17 6.17 -18.29
CA VAL A 107 4.75 5.09 -17.50
C VAL A 107 5.60 4.17 -18.38
N GLY A 108 6.87 3.98 -17.98
CA GLY A 108 7.82 3.11 -18.67
C GLY A 108 8.39 3.67 -19.98
N ARG A 109 8.10 4.93 -20.34
CA ARG A 109 8.67 5.61 -21.52
C ARG A 109 10.12 6.06 -21.29
N ILE A 110 11.01 5.10 -21.03
CA ILE A 110 12.46 5.31 -20.92
C ILE A 110 13.02 5.95 -22.21
N ASP A 111 12.31 5.82 -23.33
CA ASP A 111 12.62 6.48 -24.59
C ASP A 111 12.62 8.01 -24.57
N LEU A 112 11.92 8.60 -23.62
CA LEU A 112 11.85 10.05 -23.44
C LEU A 112 12.95 10.59 -22.49
N ILE A 113 13.76 9.71 -21.90
CA ILE A 113 14.89 10.09 -21.04
C ILE A 113 16.20 9.95 -21.81
N LYS A 114 17.06 10.97 -21.72
CA LYS A 114 18.45 10.92 -22.18
C LYS A 114 19.42 11.53 -21.16
N PRO A 115 20.69 11.10 -21.14
CA PRO A 115 21.74 11.81 -20.43
C PRO A 115 21.81 13.27 -20.87
N LYS A 116 22.18 14.15 -19.95
CA LYS A 116 22.37 15.57 -20.23
C LYS A 116 23.55 15.77 -21.19
N GLU A 117 23.42 16.73 -22.10
CA GLU A 117 24.52 17.19 -22.94
C GLU A 117 25.50 18.07 -22.12
N ASN A 118 26.76 18.14 -22.55
CA ASN A 118 27.82 18.96 -21.93
C ASN A 118 28.11 18.58 -20.46
N LEU A 119 28.45 17.31 -20.23
CA LEU A 119 28.87 16.79 -18.94
C LEU A 119 30.28 17.28 -18.56
N THR A 120 30.48 17.56 -17.27
CA THR A 120 31.82 17.73 -16.68
C THR A 120 32.60 16.42 -16.70
N ASP A 121 33.93 16.47 -16.54
CA ASP A 121 34.75 15.26 -16.59
C ASP A 121 34.38 14.24 -15.50
N ARG A 122 33.99 14.71 -14.31
CA ARG A 122 33.48 13.85 -13.24
C ARG A 122 32.12 13.23 -13.56
N GLU A 123 31.21 13.97 -14.19
CA GLU A 123 29.88 13.45 -14.55
C GLU A 123 29.96 12.36 -15.63
N LYS A 124 30.97 12.40 -16.51
CA LYS A 124 31.22 11.36 -17.52
C LYS A 124 31.61 10.01 -16.93
N GLU A 125 32.07 9.97 -15.67
CA GLU A 125 32.40 8.72 -14.97
C GLU A 125 31.15 7.94 -14.53
N ILE A 126 29.96 8.56 -14.59
CA ILE A 126 28.71 7.92 -14.20
C ILE A 126 28.14 7.12 -15.37
N ASP A 127 28.09 5.79 -15.21
CA ASP A 127 27.43 4.90 -16.17
C ASP A 127 25.93 4.75 -15.84
N LEU A 128 25.08 5.24 -16.74
CA LEU A 128 23.61 5.14 -16.65
C LEU A 128 23.03 3.98 -17.46
N THR A 129 23.86 3.13 -18.06
CA THR A 129 23.43 2.07 -18.98
C THR A 129 22.36 1.17 -18.37
N ASN A 130 22.54 0.73 -17.13
CA ASN A 130 21.57 -0.15 -16.46
C ASN A 130 20.23 0.52 -16.12
N ILE A 131 20.19 1.86 -16.04
CA ILE A 131 18.96 2.62 -15.75
C ILE A 131 18.20 2.91 -17.05
N LEU A 132 18.93 3.19 -18.13
CA LEU A 132 18.36 3.59 -19.42
C LEU A 132 18.22 2.42 -20.41
N ASN A 133 18.53 1.19 -19.98
CA ASN A 133 18.40 -0.01 -20.79
C ASN A 133 16.92 -0.32 -21.09
N ARG A 134 16.62 -0.55 -22.38
CA ARG A 134 15.26 -0.79 -22.90
C ARG A 134 15.05 -2.23 -23.38
N ASP A 135 16.07 -3.08 -23.29
CA ASP A 135 16.08 -4.42 -23.88
C ASP A 135 15.16 -5.42 -23.16
N PHE A 136 14.53 -5.00 -22.06
CA PHE A 136 13.68 -5.85 -21.25
C PHE A 136 12.27 -6.02 -21.80
N ALA A 137 11.77 -5.11 -22.65
CA ALA A 137 10.43 -5.20 -23.23
C ALA A 137 10.40 -4.64 -24.66
N SER A 138 9.90 -5.43 -25.62
CA SER A 138 9.64 -4.96 -26.98
C SER A 138 8.37 -4.12 -27.09
N ASN A 139 7.43 -4.31 -26.16
CA ASN A 139 6.18 -3.55 -26.05
C ASN A 139 5.99 -3.05 -24.62
N LYS A 140 5.22 -1.97 -24.47
CA LYS A 140 4.80 -1.48 -23.16
C LYS A 140 3.98 -2.55 -22.44
N VAL A 141 4.34 -2.83 -21.18
CA VAL A 141 3.57 -3.71 -20.29
C VAL A 141 2.87 -2.85 -19.26
N GLU A 142 1.55 -2.83 -19.29
CA GLU A 142 0.72 -2.10 -18.35
C GLU A 142 0.18 -3.02 -17.27
N TYR A 143 -0.03 -2.48 -16.08
CA TYR A 143 -0.77 -3.17 -15.04
C TYR A 143 -2.18 -3.52 -15.54
N ASN A 144 -2.59 -4.77 -15.35
CA ASN A 144 -3.93 -5.23 -15.68
C ASN A 144 -4.59 -5.84 -14.44
N LYS A 145 -5.70 -5.23 -14.01
CA LYS A 145 -6.48 -5.76 -12.88
C LYS A 145 -6.95 -7.20 -13.10
N LYS A 146 -7.16 -7.64 -14.35
CA LYS A 146 -7.51 -9.04 -14.68
C LYS A 146 -6.36 -10.03 -14.53
N SER A 147 -5.11 -9.54 -14.56
CA SER A 147 -3.90 -10.34 -14.36
C SER A 147 -3.51 -10.49 -12.89
N GLN A 148 -4.29 -9.92 -11.95
CA GLN A 148 -4.06 -10.11 -10.53
C GLN A 148 -4.06 -11.61 -10.18
N TYR A 149 -3.19 -11.98 -9.25
CA TYR A 149 -3.11 -13.36 -8.77
C TYR A 149 -4.37 -13.72 -7.98
N ASP A 150 -5.06 -14.79 -8.40
CA ASP A 150 -6.21 -15.33 -7.67
C ASP A 150 -5.72 -16.17 -6.47
N PHE A 151 -5.88 -15.61 -5.27
CA PHE A 151 -5.57 -16.28 -4.01
C PHE A 151 -6.59 -17.36 -3.63
N LYS A 152 -7.69 -17.50 -4.39
CA LYS A 152 -8.79 -18.44 -4.14
C LYS A 152 -9.35 -18.30 -2.73
N LEU A 153 -9.57 -17.07 -2.27
CA LEU A 153 -10.10 -16.80 -0.92
C LEU A 153 -11.49 -17.40 -0.73
N ASP A 154 -12.31 -17.39 -1.78
CA ASP A 154 -13.60 -18.10 -1.89
C ASP A 154 -13.49 -19.61 -1.63
N SER A 155 -12.27 -20.16 -1.66
CA SER A 155 -12.01 -21.57 -1.43
C SER A 155 -11.73 -21.94 0.02
N THR A 156 -11.48 -20.95 0.88
CA THR A 156 -11.14 -21.10 2.30
C THR A 156 -12.35 -21.55 3.14
N LEU A 157 -12.08 -22.11 4.33
CA LEU A 157 -13.14 -22.53 5.26
C LEU A 157 -13.98 -21.35 5.76
N ASP A 158 -13.37 -20.19 5.99
CA ASP A 158 -14.05 -18.96 6.36
C ASP A 158 -15.18 -18.61 5.37
N GLU A 159 -14.90 -18.61 4.07
CA GLU A 159 -15.89 -18.22 3.06
C GLU A 159 -16.81 -19.39 2.67
N LYS A 160 -16.27 -20.60 2.52
CA LYS A 160 -17.08 -21.75 2.09
C LYS A 160 -18.03 -22.26 3.16
N VAL A 161 -17.58 -22.26 4.41
CA VAL A 161 -18.25 -22.91 5.54
C VAL A 161 -18.79 -21.85 6.51
N PHE A 162 -17.92 -21.02 7.09
CA PHE A 162 -18.34 -20.13 8.19
C PHE A 162 -19.38 -19.11 7.71
N ALA A 163 -19.18 -18.48 6.55
CA ALA A 163 -20.15 -17.53 6.00
C ALA A 163 -21.55 -18.12 5.78
N LYS A 164 -21.64 -19.42 5.46
CA LYS A 164 -22.92 -20.12 5.25
C LYS A 164 -23.52 -20.57 6.58
N GLU A 165 -22.72 -21.24 7.40
CA GLU A 165 -23.15 -21.78 8.68
C GLU A 165 -23.61 -20.67 9.62
N PHE A 166 -22.85 -19.58 9.71
CA PHE A 166 -23.19 -18.49 10.60
C PHE A 166 -24.17 -17.50 9.99
N LYS A 167 -24.63 -17.61 8.73
CA LYS A 167 -25.45 -16.59 8.06
C LYS A 167 -26.60 -16.04 8.92
N THR A 168 -27.41 -16.94 9.51
CA THR A 168 -28.56 -16.54 10.35
C THR A 168 -28.13 -16.01 11.71
N ALA A 169 -27.15 -16.65 12.35
CA ALA A 169 -26.64 -16.27 13.66
C ALA A 169 -25.91 -14.91 13.61
N PHE A 170 -25.08 -14.74 12.59
CA PHE A 170 -24.39 -13.50 12.24
C PHE A 170 -25.36 -12.38 11.87
N ALA A 171 -26.50 -12.67 11.23
CA ALA A 171 -27.51 -11.64 10.99
C ALA A 171 -28.03 -11.02 12.29
N LYS A 172 -28.26 -11.87 13.31
CA LYS A 172 -28.90 -11.51 14.59
C LYS A 172 -27.92 -11.25 15.74
N GLY A 173 -26.63 -11.58 15.58
CA GLY A 173 -25.64 -11.54 16.68
C GLY A 173 -25.91 -12.58 17.76
N THR A 174 -26.50 -13.73 17.41
CA THR A 174 -26.88 -14.76 18.39
C THR A 174 -25.82 -15.85 18.51
N PRO A 175 -25.61 -16.42 19.71
CA PRO A 175 -24.67 -17.51 19.91
C PRO A 175 -24.90 -18.69 18.97
N LYS A 176 -23.85 -19.19 18.33
CA LYS A 176 -23.85 -20.44 17.56
C LYS A 176 -22.51 -21.14 17.69
N THR A 177 -22.56 -22.46 17.83
CA THR A 177 -21.39 -23.34 17.82
C THR A 177 -21.44 -24.25 16.59
N ILE A 178 -20.30 -24.44 15.94
CA ILE A 178 -20.14 -25.44 14.88
C ILE A 178 -18.88 -26.27 15.11
N THR A 179 -18.82 -27.42 14.44
CA THR A 179 -17.63 -28.27 14.39
C THR A 179 -17.18 -28.43 12.95
N VAL A 180 -15.88 -28.31 12.70
CA VAL A 180 -15.26 -28.42 11.38
C VAL A 180 -13.96 -29.20 11.47
N ASP A 181 -13.60 -29.91 10.39
CA ASP A 181 -12.30 -30.55 10.27
C ASP A 181 -11.30 -29.58 9.62
N VAL A 182 -10.09 -29.52 10.15
CA VAL A 182 -9.02 -28.61 9.72
C VAL A 182 -7.72 -29.37 9.44
N LYS A 183 -6.99 -28.90 8.43
CA LYS A 183 -5.69 -29.44 8.02
C LYS A 183 -4.63 -28.35 8.09
N ASN A 184 -3.37 -28.75 8.09
CA ASN A 184 -2.24 -27.81 8.06
C ASN A 184 -2.24 -26.87 6.83
N THR A 185 -2.96 -27.22 5.76
CA THR A 185 -3.17 -26.39 4.56
C THR A 185 -4.19 -25.27 4.77
N ASP A 186 -5.06 -25.38 5.78
CA ASP A 186 -6.06 -24.38 6.14
C ASP A 186 -5.41 -23.28 6.98
N ARG A 187 -4.74 -22.36 6.28
CA ARG A 187 -4.02 -21.22 6.87
C ARG A 187 -4.98 -20.07 7.17
N THR A 188 -4.61 -19.22 8.14
CA THR A 188 -5.35 -17.99 8.51
C THR A 188 -6.83 -18.24 8.81
N LEU A 189 -7.14 -19.43 9.34
CA LEU A 189 -8.51 -19.81 9.65
C LEU A 189 -9.11 -18.88 10.69
N GLY A 190 -10.31 -18.39 10.40
CA GLY A 190 -11.06 -17.47 11.26
C GLY A 190 -10.73 -16.00 11.03
N THR A 191 -9.68 -15.66 10.27
CA THR A 191 -9.29 -14.26 10.04
C THR A 191 -10.29 -13.50 9.15
N ILE A 192 -10.78 -14.11 8.07
CA ILE A 192 -11.76 -13.47 7.18
C ILE A 192 -13.09 -13.32 7.92
N PHE A 193 -13.55 -14.39 8.57
CA PHE A 193 -14.78 -14.35 9.36
C PHE A 193 -14.68 -13.36 10.54
N GLY A 194 -13.52 -13.31 11.20
CA GLY A 194 -13.19 -12.32 12.22
C GLY A 194 -13.28 -10.89 11.69
N SER A 195 -12.75 -10.61 10.50
CA SER A 195 -12.88 -9.29 9.86
C SER A 195 -14.34 -8.89 9.64
N GLU A 196 -15.20 -9.82 9.20
CA GLU A 196 -16.64 -9.55 9.02
C GLU A 196 -17.35 -9.30 10.35
N ILE A 197 -16.96 -10.00 11.42
CA ILE A 197 -17.46 -9.74 12.78
C ILE A 197 -17.07 -8.32 13.22
N THR A 198 -15.80 -7.95 13.11
CA THR A 198 -15.34 -6.61 13.48
C THR A 198 -16.06 -5.52 12.68
N LYS A 199 -16.24 -5.69 11.37
CA LYS A 199 -16.94 -4.72 10.51
C LYS A 199 -18.39 -4.48 10.96
N LYS A 200 -19.07 -5.52 11.42
CA LYS A 200 -20.50 -5.43 11.76
C LYS A 200 -20.74 -5.08 13.23
N PHE A 201 -19.98 -5.68 14.13
CA PHE A 201 -20.25 -5.66 15.56
C PHE A 201 -19.21 -4.89 16.37
N ASP A 202 -18.05 -4.56 15.78
CA ASP A 202 -16.92 -3.98 16.50
C ASP A 202 -16.58 -4.87 17.71
N ASP A 203 -16.39 -4.32 18.91
CA ASP A 203 -16.12 -5.09 20.14
C ASP A 203 -17.38 -5.36 21.00
N LYS A 204 -18.59 -5.32 20.40
CA LYS A 204 -19.86 -5.36 21.15
C LYS A 204 -20.40 -6.76 21.43
N LEU A 205 -19.81 -7.81 20.88
CA LEU A 205 -20.27 -9.18 21.13
C LEU A 205 -19.84 -9.67 22.52
N GLU A 206 -20.65 -10.57 23.07
CA GLU A 206 -20.23 -11.38 24.20
C GLU A 206 -19.28 -12.47 23.73
N ASP A 207 -18.42 -12.93 24.64
CA ASP A 207 -17.49 -14.03 24.36
C ASP A 207 -18.27 -15.28 23.93
N ASP A 208 -17.64 -16.12 23.10
CA ASP A 208 -18.23 -17.36 22.57
C ASP A 208 -19.51 -17.20 21.73
N THR A 209 -19.87 -15.98 21.29
CA THR A 209 -21.01 -15.78 20.39
C THR A 209 -20.89 -16.62 19.10
N PHE A 210 -19.69 -16.72 18.52
CA PHE A 210 -19.43 -17.62 17.41
C PHE A 210 -18.31 -18.56 17.81
N LYS A 211 -18.69 -19.80 18.16
CA LYS A 211 -17.74 -20.82 18.57
C LYS A 211 -17.52 -21.83 17.46
N ILE A 212 -16.26 -22.14 17.16
CA ILE A 212 -15.86 -23.06 16.11
C ILE A 212 -14.90 -24.08 16.71
N ILE A 213 -15.38 -25.32 16.82
CA ILE A 213 -14.58 -26.46 17.25
C ILE A 213 -13.91 -27.04 16.00
N CYS A 214 -12.59 -27.03 15.97
CA CYS A 214 -11.76 -27.44 14.85
C CYS A 214 -11.07 -28.76 15.17
N ASN A 215 -11.34 -29.83 14.43
CA ASN A 215 -10.67 -31.12 14.62
C ASN A 215 -9.53 -31.29 13.61
N GLY A 216 -8.33 -31.64 14.08
CA GLY A 216 -7.15 -31.87 13.23
C GLY A 216 -6.03 -30.87 13.50
N SER A 217 -5.33 -30.41 12.47
CA SER A 217 -4.13 -29.58 12.65
C SER A 217 -4.35 -28.15 12.17
N GLY A 218 -4.21 -27.17 13.08
CA GLY A 218 -4.25 -25.75 12.72
C GLY A 218 -3.10 -25.37 11.78
N GLY A 219 -3.43 -24.82 10.61
CA GLY A 219 -2.44 -24.27 9.68
C GLY A 219 -1.76 -23.00 10.20
N GLN A 220 -0.82 -22.48 9.43
CA GLN A 220 -0.12 -21.23 9.76
C GLN A 220 -1.11 -20.09 10.03
N SER A 221 -0.85 -19.32 11.09
CA SER A 221 -1.68 -18.18 11.50
C SER A 221 -3.13 -18.54 11.87
N PHE A 222 -3.37 -19.74 12.41
CA PHE A 222 -4.67 -20.14 12.96
C PHE A 222 -5.16 -19.12 14.00
N GLY A 223 -6.36 -18.57 13.81
CA GLY A 223 -6.93 -17.57 14.72
C GLY A 223 -6.24 -16.21 14.72
N ALA A 224 -5.47 -15.88 13.67
CA ALA A 224 -4.86 -14.56 13.58
C ALA A 224 -5.93 -13.45 13.50
N PHE A 225 -5.79 -12.44 14.37
CA PHE A 225 -6.64 -11.24 14.41
C PHE A 225 -8.14 -11.52 14.64
N ILE A 226 -8.50 -12.60 15.34
CA ILE A 226 -9.91 -12.85 15.69
C ILE A 226 -10.40 -11.82 16.72
N PRO A 227 -11.60 -11.23 16.56
CA PRO A 227 -12.14 -10.24 17.48
C PRO A 227 -12.85 -10.89 18.68
N LYS A 228 -13.28 -10.05 19.62
CA LYS A 228 -14.16 -10.48 20.71
C LYS A 228 -15.43 -11.15 20.15
N GLY A 229 -15.84 -12.25 20.79
CA GLY A 229 -17.00 -13.04 20.40
C GLY A 229 -16.77 -14.11 19.33
N LEU A 230 -15.57 -14.21 18.74
CA LEU A 230 -15.16 -15.37 17.95
C LEU A 230 -14.23 -16.26 18.77
N THR A 231 -14.64 -17.50 19.00
CA THR A 231 -13.84 -18.50 19.72
C THR A 231 -13.51 -19.66 18.81
N LEU A 232 -12.22 -19.95 18.67
CA LEU A 232 -11.72 -21.12 17.96
C LEU A 232 -11.14 -22.12 18.96
N GLU A 233 -11.67 -23.33 18.99
CA GLU A 233 -11.19 -24.42 19.84
C GLU A 233 -10.56 -25.49 18.94
N LEU A 234 -9.24 -25.69 19.03
CA LEU A 234 -8.53 -26.70 18.23
C LEU A 234 -8.36 -27.99 19.03
N VAL A 235 -8.85 -29.10 18.47
CA VAL A 235 -8.72 -30.45 19.00
C VAL A 235 -7.82 -31.24 18.04
N GLY A 236 -6.55 -31.44 18.41
CA GLY A 236 -5.59 -32.20 17.60
C GLY A 236 -4.18 -32.22 18.16
#